data_AF-A0A0F2PX07-F1
#
_entry.id   AF-A0A0F2PX07-F1
#
_cell.length_a   1.000
_cell.length_b   1.000
_cell.length_c   1.000
_cell.angle_alpha   90.00
_cell.angle_beta   90.00
_cell.angle_gamma   90.00
#
_symmetry.space_group_name_H-M   'P 1'
#
loop_
_entity.id
_entity.type
_entity.pdbx_description
1 polymer ?
#
loop_
_entity_poly.entity_id
_entity_poly.type
_entity_poly.pdbx_seq_one_letter_code
_entity_poly.pdbx_strand_id
1 'polypeptide(L)'
;MQIGLNSDYWWINLYIDKKGWIEQYNLIEKIKDLYFESEFYQLLDSIAEEGYEFYIYPYPYEDSLIFTDGRDFVKTMREFKNSKKSCSISIEKTHKPNDINNNHSILNYLKGEFAKLLPLYNFISWHPKKNHYLIGL
;
A
#
# COMPACT_ATOMS: atom_id res chain seq x y z
N MET A 1 -5.13 2.27 6.62
CA MET A 1 -5.65 3.12 5.54
C MET A 1 -5.80 4.52 6.09
N GLN A 2 -5.37 5.53 5.34
CA GLN A 2 -5.39 6.92 5.76
C GLN A 2 -5.90 7.80 4.61
N ILE A 3 -6.54 8.90 4.98
CA ILE A 3 -6.87 10.00 4.06
C ILE A 3 -5.91 11.13 4.39
N GLY A 4 -5.20 11.65 3.39
CA GLY A 4 -4.32 12.79 3.51
C GLY A 4 -4.81 13.96 2.66
N LEU A 5 -4.39 15.17 3.03
CA LEU A 5 -4.77 16.42 2.40
C LEU A 5 -3.58 17.37 2.47
N ASN A 6 -3.32 18.11 1.40
CA ASN A 6 -2.50 19.31 1.42
C ASN A 6 -3.14 20.43 0.56
N SER A 7 -2.39 21.50 0.29
CA SER A 7 -2.85 22.65 -0.49
C SER A 7 -3.30 22.31 -1.91
N ASP A 8 -2.73 21.27 -2.50
CA ASP A 8 -2.77 21.02 -3.94
C ASP A 8 -3.53 19.75 -4.30
N TYR A 9 -3.77 18.85 -3.36
CA TYR A 9 -4.51 17.61 -3.56
C TYR A 9 -4.91 16.96 -2.23
N TRP A 10 -5.78 15.95 -2.32
CA TRP A 10 -6.00 14.98 -1.26
C TRP A 10 -5.76 13.58 -1.81
N TRP A 11 -5.52 12.62 -0.92
CA TRP A 11 -5.26 11.24 -1.31
C TRP A 11 -5.86 10.27 -0.32
N ILE A 12 -6.14 9.05 -0.80
CA ILE A 12 -6.38 7.88 0.04
C ILE A 12 -5.21 6.93 -0.14
N ASN A 13 -4.73 6.36 0.97
CA ASN A 13 -3.66 5.39 0.90
C ASN A 13 -3.82 4.17 1.83
N LEU A 14 -3.19 3.09 1.39
CA LEU A 14 -2.80 1.98 2.23
C LEU A 14 -1.31 2.14 2.58
N TYR A 15 -1.05 2.68 3.76
CA TYR A 15 0.30 3.00 4.25
C TYR A 15 0.84 1.92 5.21
N ILE A 16 2.12 1.58 5.05
CA ILE A 16 2.89 0.70 5.95
C ILE A 16 4.09 1.51 6.48
N ASP A 17 4.04 1.81 7.79
CA ASP A 17 4.85 2.83 8.46
C ASP A 17 6.35 2.51 8.60
N LYS A 18 7.16 3.52 8.98
CA LYS A 18 8.62 3.64 9.10
C LYS A 18 9.34 2.59 9.94
N LYS A 19 8.66 1.89 10.86
CA LYS A 19 9.19 0.64 11.45
C LYS A 19 9.23 -0.53 10.45
N GLY A 20 8.76 -0.24 9.24
CA GLY A 20 8.42 -1.09 8.12
C GLY A 20 9.48 -2.02 7.58
N TRP A 21 10.71 -2.03 8.07
CA TRP A 21 11.66 -3.06 7.66
C TRP A 21 11.21 -4.44 8.15
N ILE A 22 10.57 -4.53 9.33
CA ILE A 22 10.00 -5.79 9.85
C ILE A 22 8.74 -6.15 9.06
N GLU A 23 7.85 -5.18 8.86
CA GLU A 23 6.60 -5.37 8.12
C GLU A 23 6.86 -5.71 6.64
N GLN A 24 7.84 -5.08 6.01
CA GLN A 24 8.34 -5.43 4.67
C GLN A 24 9.01 -6.79 4.67
N TYR A 25 9.83 -7.11 5.68
CA TYR A 25 10.43 -8.42 5.78
C TYR A 25 9.35 -9.50 5.81
N ASN A 26 8.33 -9.32 6.65
CA ASN A 26 7.20 -10.23 6.80
C ASN A 26 6.37 -10.33 5.51
N LEU A 27 6.07 -9.19 4.87
CA LEU A 27 5.35 -9.16 3.60
C LEU A 27 6.14 -9.89 2.50
N ILE A 28 7.44 -9.60 2.38
CA ILE A 28 8.30 -10.28 1.41
C ILE A 28 8.44 -11.77 1.72
N GLU A 29 8.57 -12.19 2.98
CA GLU A 29 8.56 -13.62 3.33
C GLU A 29 7.21 -14.28 2.99
N LYS A 30 6.09 -13.59 3.20
CA LYS A 30 4.75 -14.11 2.86
C LYS A 30 4.58 -14.37 1.37
N ILE A 31 5.02 -13.44 0.53
CA ILE A 31 4.89 -13.54 -0.94
C ILE A 31 5.99 -14.37 -1.60
N LYS A 32 6.82 -15.10 -0.84
CA LYS A 32 7.81 -16.05 -1.42
C LYS A 32 7.18 -17.39 -1.81
N ASP A 33 6.03 -17.74 -1.23
CA ASP A 33 5.26 -18.89 -1.66
C ASP A 33 4.60 -18.56 -3.01
N LEU A 34 4.73 -19.45 -3.99
CA LEU A 34 4.21 -19.24 -5.35
C LEU A 34 2.70 -18.95 -5.38
N TYR A 35 1.93 -19.55 -4.47
CA TYR A 35 0.50 -19.31 -4.38
C TYR A 35 0.20 -17.86 -3.95
N PHE A 36 0.84 -17.42 -2.86
CA PHE A 36 0.68 -16.07 -2.32
C PHE A 36 1.29 -15.00 -3.23
N GLU A 37 2.32 -15.33 -3.99
CA GLU A 37 2.92 -14.43 -4.97
C GLU A 37 1.92 -14.09 -6.10
N SER A 38 1.27 -15.12 -6.68
CA SER A 38 0.27 -14.91 -7.72
C SER A 38 -0.95 -14.13 -7.21
N GLU A 39 -1.45 -14.48 -6.02
CA GLU A 39 -2.57 -13.77 -5.38
C GLU A 39 -2.21 -12.30 -5.14
N PHE A 40 -1.01 -12.03 -4.63
CA PHE A 40 -0.57 -10.67 -4.36
C PHE A 40 -0.46 -9.82 -5.63
N TYR A 41 0.10 -10.37 -6.71
CA TYR A 41 0.18 -9.63 -7.98
C TYR A 41 -1.21 -9.36 -8.56
N GLN A 42 -2.16 -10.30 -8.45
CA GLN A 42 -3.55 -10.06 -8.88
C GLN A 42 -4.21 -8.92 -8.09
N LEU A 43 -3.94 -8.84 -6.78
CA LEU A 43 -4.43 -7.73 -5.97
C LEU A 43 -3.78 -6.41 -6.39
N LEU A 44 -2.47 -6.39 -6.65
CA LEU A 44 -1.79 -5.18 -7.13
C LEU A 44 -2.31 -4.75 -8.51
N ASP A 45 -2.53 -5.69 -9.43
CA ASP A 45 -3.09 -5.40 -10.76
C ASP A 45 -4.47 -4.77 -10.67
N SER A 46 -5.37 -5.38 -9.88
CA SER A 46 -6.73 -4.85 -9.67
C SER A 46 -6.71 -3.46 -9.04
N ILE A 47 -5.74 -3.18 -8.17
CA ILE A 47 -5.58 -1.86 -7.54
C ILE A 47 -5.00 -0.84 -8.52
N ALA A 48 -4.05 -1.23 -9.37
CA ALA A 48 -3.51 -0.35 -10.42
C ALA A 48 -4.58 0.02 -11.46
N GLU A 49 -5.45 -0.92 -11.85
CA GLU A 49 -6.59 -0.67 -12.75
C GLU A 49 -7.56 0.37 -12.20
N GLU A 50 -7.67 0.48 -10.88
CA GLU A 50 -8.47 1.49 -10.18
C GLU A 50 -7.79 2.87 -10.09
N GLY A 51 -6.58 3.00 -10.65
CA GLY A 51 -5.82 4.24 -10.72
C GLY A 51 -4.95 4.53 -9.50
N TYR A 52 -4.61 3.50 -8.71
CA TYR A 52 -3.64 3.62 -7.63
C TYR A 52 -2.21 3.47 -8.15
N GLU A 53 -1.29 4.16 -7.48
CA GLU A 53 0.16 4.07 -7.72
C GLU A 53 0.85 3.50 -6.48
N PHE A 54 1.99 2.85 -6.67
CA PHE A 54 2.76 2.23 -5.61
C PHE A 54 4.00 3.07 -5.30
N TYR A 55 4.18 3.41 -4.04
CA TYR A 55 5.24 4.29 -3.56
C TYR A 55 6.18 3.54 -2.63
N ILE A 56 7.47 3.71 -2.84
CA ILE A 56 8.52 3.36 -1.88
C ILE A 56 9.20 4.65 -1.44
N TYR A 57 9.21 4.92 -0.14
CA TYR A 57 9.89 6.05 0.49
C TYR A 57 11.17 5.55 1.15
N PRO A 58 12.34 5.68 0.50
CA PRO A 58 13.61 5.22 1.06
C PRO A 58 13.92 5.98 2.36
N TYR A 59 14.38 5.33 3.42
CA TYR A 59 14.96 6.03 4.57
C TYR A 59 16.37 6.52 4.20
N PRO A 60 16.76 7.79 4.47
CA PRO A 60 16.15 8.77 5.37
C PRO A 60 15.21 9.82 4.71
N TYR A 61 14.26 9.39 3.89
CA TYR A 61 13.32 10.20 3.09
C TYR A 61 13.99 10.93 1.93
N GLU A 62 14.68 10.14 1.10
CA GLU A 62 15.01 10.54 -0.27
C GLU A 62 13.72 10.63 -1.12
N ASP A 63 13.86 11.07 -2.37
CA ASP A 63 12.76 11.10 -3.33
C ASP A 63 12.05 9.75 -3.39
N SER A 64 10.71 9.78 -3.37
CA SER A 64 9.91 8.57 -3.46
C SER A 64 10.07 7.91 -4.82
N LEU A 65 10.22 6.58 -4.82
CA LEU A 65 10.13 5.79 -6.03
C LEU A 65 8.67 5.46 -6.29
N ILE A 66 8.19 5.76 -7.50
CA ILE A 66 6.79 5.61 -7.91
C ILE A 66 6.71 4.52 -8.98
N PHE A 67 5.75 3.61 -8.83
CA PHE A 67 5.53 2.49 -9.73
C PHE A 67 4.06 2.40 -10.12
N THR A 68 3.82 2.06 -11.38
CA THR A 68 2.49 1.70 -11.91
C THR A 68 2.35 0.19 -12.16
N ASP A 69 3.46 -0.56 -12.13
CA ASP A 69 3.49 -2.02 -12.19
C ASP A 69 3.82 -2.60 -10.80
N GLY A 70 2.93 -3.46 -10.29
CA GLY A 70 3.10 -4.14 -9.02
C GLY A 70 4.32 -5.07 -8.97
N ARG A 71 4.78 -5.60 -10.10
CA ARG A 71 5.95 -6.48 -10.18
C ARG A 71 7.25 -5.71 -9.98
N ASP A 72 7.38 -4.55 -10.60
CA ASP A 72 8.53 -3.67 -10.39
C ASP A 72 8.57 -3.16 -8.95
N PHE A 73 7.41 -2.77 -8.40
CA PHE A 73 7.28 -2.41 -6.99
C PHE A 73 7.79 -3.51 -6.05
N VAL A 74 7.33 -4.75 -6.23
CA VAL A 74 7.77 -5.91 -5.42
C VAL A 74 9.24 -6.22 -5.62
N LYS A 75 9.74 -6.14 -6.85
CA LYS A 75 11.17 -6.32 -7.14
C LYS A 75 12.02 -5.33 -6.37
N THR A 76 11.68 -4.04 -6.39
CA THR A 76 12.41 -3.03 -5.61
C THR A 76 12.29 -3.28 -4.11
N MET A 77 11.11 -3.67 -3.60
CA MET A 77 10.99 -4.05 -2.18
C MET A 77 11.92 -5.21 -1.79
N ARG A 78 12.09 -6.22 -2.66
CA ARG A 78 13.04 -7.33 -2.46
C ARG A 78 14.49 -6.82 -2.45
N GLU A 79 14.84 -5.86 -3.30
CA GLU A 79 16.16 -5.23 -3.32
C GLU A 79 16.46 -4.45 -2.04
N PHE A 80 15.50 -3.67 -1.53
CA PHE A 80 15.62 -2.97 -0.25
C PHE A 80 15.86 -3.95 0.91
N LYS A 81 15.08 -5.04 0.96
CA LYS A 81 15.27 -6.11 1.94
C LYS A 81 16.65 -6.74 1.85
N ASN A 82 17.09 -7.13 0.65
CA ASN A 82 18.38 -7.80 0.43
C ASN A 82 19.56 -6.89 0.79
N SER A 83 19.41 -5.58 0.56
CA SER A 83 20.40 -4.57 0.95
C SER A 83 20.28 -4.09 2.40
N LYS A 84 19.36 -4.67 3.19
CA LYS A 84 19.05 -4.27 4.58
C LYS A 84 18.73 -2.78 4.72
N LYS A 85 18.15 -2.18 3.67
CA LYS A 85 17.68 -0.79 3.67
C LYS A 85 16.26 -0.73 4.18
N SER A 86 15.99 0.24 5.03
CA SER A 86 14.64 0.55 5.48
C SER A 86 13.95 1.47 4.46
N CYS A 87 12.67 1.22 4.20
CA CYS A 87 11.81 2.17 3.52
C CYS A 87 10.44 2.21 4.20
N SER A 88 9.57 3.12 3.79
CA SER A 88 8.11 3.00 3.99
C SER A 88 7.48 2.70 2.64
N ILE A 89 6.33 2.04 2.63
CA ILE A 89 5.60 1.83 1.38
C ILE A 89 4.18 2.34 1.51
N SER A 90 3.65 2.84 0.41
CA SER A 90 2.29 3.33 0.34
C SER A 90 1.68 2.97 -1.00
N ILE A 91 0.38 2.75 -1.02
CA ILE A 91 -0.40 2.54 -2.23
C ILE A 91 -1.44 3.62 -2.25
N GLU A 92 -1.29 4.57 -3.15
CA GLU A 92 -1.94 5.88 -3.08
C GLU A 92 -2.75 6.16 -4.32
N LYS A 93 -3.88 6.84 -4.13
CA LYS A 93 -4.64 7.45 -5.22
C LYS A 93 -4.87 8.91 -4.88
N THR A 94 -4.41 9.76 -5.77
CA THR A 94 -4.37 11.21 -5.58
C THR A 94 -5.46 11.91 -6.37
N HIS A 95 -6.10 12.89 -5.74
CA HIS A 95 -7.24 13.64 -6.27
C HIS A 95 -6.93 15.13 -6.28
N LYS A 96 -7.10 15.77 -7.45
CA LYS A 96 -6.92 17.22 -7.59
C LYS A 96 -8.06 17.99 -6.89
N PRO A 97 -7.88 19.29 -6.60
CA PRO A 97 -8.88 20.09 -5.90
C PRO A 97 -10.21 20.22 -6.68
N ASN A 98 -10.14 20.13 -8.01
CA ASN A 98 -11.29 20.20 -8.92
C ASN A 98 -11.81 18.82 -9.34
N ASP A 99 -11.44 17.74 -8.64
CA ASP A 99 -11.91 16.39 -8.94
C ASP A 99 -13.43 16.29 -8.76
N ILE A 100 -14.10 15.61 -9.69
CA ILE A 100 -15.56 15.38 -9.65
C ILE A 100 -16.01 14.69 -8.35
N ASN A 101 -15.10 13.93 -7.72
CA ASN A 101 -15.34 13.21 -6.47
C ASN A 101 -15.35 14.11 -5.22
N ASN A 102 -15.04 15.41 -5.35
CA ASN A 102 -15.04 16.39 -4.25
C ASN A 102 -16.43 16.95 -3.91
N ASN A 103 -17.50 16.32 -4.39
CA ASN A 103 -18.88 16.77 -4.23
C ASN A 103 -19.60 16.13 -3.02
N HIS A 104 -20.92 16.36 -2.89
CA HIS A 104 -21.76 15.87 -1.79
C HIS A 104 -21.78 14.33 -1.59
N SER A 105 -21.19 13.54 -2.51
CA SER A 105 -21.13 12.07 -2.44
C SER A 105 -19.80 11.50 -1.93
N ILE A 106 -18.89 12.35 -1.42
CA ILE A 106 -17.54 11.94 -0.99
C ILE A 106 -17.53 10.78 0.01
N LEU A 107 -18.53 10.66 0.90
CA LEU A 107 -18.61 9.52 1.83
C LEU A 107 -18.81 8.18 1.11
N ASN A 108 -19.66 8.14 0.08
CA ASN A 108 -19.90 6.92 -0.69
C ASN A 108 -18.67 6.57 -1.55
N TYR A 109 -18.03 7.60 -2.10
CA TYR A 109 -16.75 7.43 -2.78
C TYR A 109 -15.71 6.79 -1.87
N LEU A 110 -15.49 7.36 -0.68
CA LEU A 110 -14.54 6.84 0.30
C LEU A 110 -14.86 5.39 0.69
N LYS A 111 -16.14 5.05 0.93
CA LYS A 111 -16.55 3.66 1.19
C LYS A 111 -16.18 2.72 0.03
N GLY A 112 -16.36 3.17 -1.20
CA GLY A 112 -15.95 2.43 -2.40
C GLY A 112 -14.43 2.20 -2.45
N GLU A 113 -13.63 3.24 -2.26
CA GLU A 113 -12.18 3.14 -2.23
C GLU A 113 -11.66 2.25 -1.09
N PHE A 114 -12.29 2.33 0.09
CA PHE A 114 -11.99 1.42 1.21
C PHE A 114 -12.28 -0.04 0.86
N ALA A 115 -13.41 -0.33 0.19
CA ALA A 115 -13.75 -1.68 -0.22
C ALA A 115 -12.73 -2.26 -1.23
N LYS A 116 -12.18 -1.42 -2.11
CA LYS A 116 -11.14 -1.80 -3.08
C LYS A 116 -9.82 -2.15 -2.38
N LEU A 117 -9.39 -1.33 -1.42
CA LEU A 117 -8.12 -1.55 -0.70
C LEU A 117 -8.19 -2.65 0.35
N LEU A 118 -9.38 -3.03 0.82
CA LEU A 118 -9.55 -3.97 1.93
C LEU A 118 -8.98 -5.38 1.65
N PRO A 119 -9.17 -6.02 0.48
CA PRO A 119 -8.51 -7.29 0.14
C PRO A 119 -6.99 -7.23 0.26
N LEU A 120 -6.38 -6.16 -0.26
CA LEU A 120 -4.93 -5.95 -0.20
C LEU A 120 -4.47 -5.67 1.23
N TYR A 121 -5.21 -4.88 2.00
CA TYR A 121 -4.97 -4.69 3.43
C TYR A 121 -5.03 -6.02 4.19
N ASN A 122 -6.04 -6.86 3.94
CA ASN A 122 -6.16 -8.17 4.59
C ASN A 122 -4.98 -9.07 4.23
N PHE A 123 -4.57 -9.07 2.96
CA PHE A 123 -3.39 -9.81 2.53
C PHE A 123 -2.13 -9.35 3.29
N ILE A 124 -1.86 -8.05 3.32
CA ILE A 124 -0.67 -7.49 3.96
C ILE A 124 -0.71 -7.69 5.48
N SER A 125 -1.86 -7.45 6.09
CA SER A 125 -2.02 -7.48 7.54
C SER A 125 -2.01 -8.90 8.11
N TRP A 126 -2.30 -9.94 7.32
CA TRP A 126 -2.35 -11.31 7.83
C TRP A 126 -0.99 -12.02 7.84
N HIS A 127 -0.39 -12.18 9.02
CA HIS A 127 0.50 -13.31 9.33
C HIS A 127 -0.07 -14.14 10.50
N PRO A 128 -0.49 -15.40 10.30
CA PRO A 128 -1.36 -16.18 11.20
C PRO A 128 -0.75 -16.64 12.54
N LYS A 129 0.51 -16.28 12.85
CA LYS A 129 1.17 -16.66 14.12
C LYS A 129 1.64 -15.49 15.00
N LYS A 130 1.55 -14.22 14.55
CA LYS A 130 2.18 -13.08 15.25
C LYS A 130 1.45 -11.73 15.13
N ASN A 131 0.15 -11.73 14.86
CA ASN A 131 -0.64 -10.50 15.02
C ASN A 131 -1.06 -10.33 16.49
N HIS A 132 -0.25 -9.62 17.27
CA HIS A 132 -0.62 -9.18 18.62
C HIS A 132 -1.53 -7.95 18.64
N TYR A 133 -2.02 -7.47 17.48
CA TYR A 133 -2.88 -6.28 17.44
C TYR A 133 -4.37 -6.55 17.66
N LEU A 134 -4.79 -7.81 17.83
CA LEU A 134 -6.20 -8.19 18.10
C LEU A 134 -6.37 -9.24 19.20
N ILE A 135 -5.43 -9.35 20.15
CA ILE A 135 -5.71 -10.04 21.42
C ILE A 135 -6.12 -8.97 22.43
N GLY A 136 -7.42 -8.70 22.51
CA GLY A 136 -7.98 -7.73 23.46
C GLY A 136 -9.24 -7.01 22.97
N LEU A 137 -10.23 -7.74 22.47
CA LEU A 137 -11.65 -7.37 22.57
C LEU A 137 -12.44 -8.62 22.97
#